data_AF-A0A3S0W2Q3-F1
#
_entry.id   AF-A0A3S0W2Q3-F1
#
_cell.length_a   1.000
_cell.length_b   1.000
_cell.length_c   1.000
_cell.angle_alpha   90.00
_cell.angle_beta   90.00
_cell.angle_gamma   90.00
#
_symmetry.space_group_name_H-M   'P 1'
#
loop_
_entity.id
_entity.type
_entity.pdbx_description
1 polymer ?
#
loop_
_entity_poly.entity_id
_entity_poly.type
_entity_poly.pdbx_seq_one_letter_code
_entity_poly.pdbx_strand_id
1 'polypeptide(L)'
;MSEWKVTGGHFDSASRGVFTVTKGTKRLDHREQDELEALLAGWISVDEQLPTKGEDVQVYCSDTREQLVAFLVTNGRFQFGTYPVNSEFNGVLLCNPTHWKPLAAPPAN
;
A
#
# COMPACT_ATOMS: atom_id res chain seq x y z
N MET A 1 -27.67 6.52 9.94
CA MET A 1 -26.20 6.45 10.14
C MET A 1 -25.91 5.21 10.96
N SER A 2 -25.26 4.21 10.39
CA SER A 2 -24.97 2.93 11.06
C SER A 2 -23.76 3.08 12.01
N GLU A 3 -23.98 2.77 13.28
CA GLU A 3 -23.02 2.86 14.39
C GLU A 3 -22.02 1.68 14.36
N TRP A 4 -20.72 1.95 14.50
CA TRP A 4 -19.67 0.94 14.56
C TRP A 4 -19.45 0.50 16.01
N LYS A 5 -19.37 -0.82 16.26
CA LYS A 5 -19.11 -1.36 17.61
C LYS A 5 -17.90 -2.28 17.61
N VAL A 6 -16.99 -2.06 18.57
CA VAL A 6 -15.88 -2.97 18.84
C VAL A 6 -16.44 -4.18 19.58
N THR A 7 -16.26 -5.37 19.01
CA THR A 7 -16.83 -6.63 19.54
C THR A 7 -15.77 -7.61 20.03
N GLY A 8 -14.50 -7.31 19.84
CA GLY A 8 -13.40 -8.13 20.35
C GLY A 8 -12.06 -7.43 20.19
N GLY A 9 -11.06 -7.91 20.92
CA GLY A 9 -9.69 -7.44 20.81
C GLY A 9 -8.72 -8.51 21.25
N HIS A 10 -7.61 -8.65 20.52
CA HIS A 10 -6.47 -9.46 20.94
C HIS A 10 -5.17 -8.75 20.57
N PHE A 11 -4.07 -9.18 21.18
CA PHE A 11 -2.74 -8.77 20.78
C PHE A 11 -2.16 -9.80 19.84
N ASP A 12 -1.65 -9.37 18.69
CA ASP A 12 -0.94 -10.25 17.77
C ASP A 12 0.46 -10.60 18.32
N SER A 13 1.15 -11.50 17.63
CA SER A 13 2.53 -11.91 17.97
C SER A 13 3.55 -10.76 17.89
N ALA A 14 3.20 -9.65 17.24
CA ALA A 14 3.99 -8.42 17.17
C ALA A 14 3.55 -7.37 18.21
N SER A 15 2.71 -7.76 19.19
CA SER A 15 2.18 -6.89 20.25
C SER A 15 1.36 -5.71 19.74
N ARG A 16 0.76 -5.82 18.56
CA ARG A 16 -0.19 -4.84 18.03
C ARG A 16 -1.59 -5.16 18.53
N GLY A 17 -2.34 -4.15 18.95
CA GLY A 17 -3.74 -4.31 19.33
C GLY A 17 -4.61 -4.48 18.09
N VAL A 18 -5.16 -5.67 17.90
CA VAL A 18 -6.08 -5.99 16.80
C VAL A 18 -7.50 -5.99 17.34
N PHE A 19 -8.33 -5.07 16.84
CA PHE A 19 -9.72 -4.91 17.26
C PHE A 19 -10.67 -5.44 16.20
N THR A 20 -11.59 -6.31 16.59
CA THR A 20 -12.68 -6.75 15.73
C THR A 20 -13.81 -5.73 15.84
N VAL A 21 -14.16 -5.10 14.73
CA VAL A 21 -15.26 -4.12 14.66
C VAL A 21 -16.37 -4.70 13.79
N THR A 22 -17.61 -4.64 14.27
CA THR A 22 -18.79 -5.01 13.49
C THR A 22 -19.63 -3.77 13.19
N LYS A 23 -20.14 -3.69 11.96
CA LYS A 23 -21.08 -2.66 11.52
C LYS A 23 -22.49 -3.26 11.55
N GLY A 24 -23.24 -2.96 12.61
CA GLY A 24 -24.56 -3.59 12.82
C GLY A 24 -24.49 -5.05 13.27
N THR A 25 -25.62 -5.77 13.16
CA THR A 25 -25.83 -7.12 13.76
C THR A 25 -25.43 -8.31 12.88
N LYS A 26 -24.90 -8.10 11.67
CA LYS A 26 -24.49 -9.19 10.79
C LYS A 26 -22.97 -9.29 10.74
N ARG A 27 -22.45 -10.52 10.92
CA ARG A 27 -21.10 -10.90 10.49
C ARG A 27 -20.93 -10.43 9.04
N LEU A 28 -19.74 -9.89 8.72
CA LEU A 28 -19.37 -9.57 7.35
C LEU A 28 -19.73 -10.75 6.45
N ASP A 29 -20.44 -10.46 5.38
CA ASP A 29 -20.74 -11.44 4.35
C ASP A 29 -19.41 -11.98 3.76
N HIS A 30 -19.37 -13.25 3.32
CA HIS A 30 -18.17 -13.82 2.71
C HIS A 30 -17.69 -12.98 1.53
N ARG A 31 -18.60 -12.39 0.76
CA ARG A 31 -18.27 -11.46 -0.32
C ARG A 31 -17.67 -10.15 0.20
N GLU A 32 -18.19 -9.59 1.28
CA GLU A 32 -17.60 -8.39 1.90
C GLU A 32 -16.22 -8.70 2.50
N GLN A 33 -16.03 -9.90 3.03
CA GLN A 33 -14.76 -10.42 3.51
C GLN A 33 -13.77 -10.61 2.35
N ASP A 34 -14.20 -11.20 1.23
CA ASP A 34 -13.38 -11.39 0.03
C ASP A 34 -13.05 -10.05 -0.65
N GLU A 35 -13.96 -9.08 -0.66
CA GLU A 35 -13.72 -7.72 -1.16
C GLU A 35 -12.72 -6.97 -0.26
N LEU A 36 -12.82 -7.15 1.07
CA LEU A 36 -11.88 -6.58 2.04
C LEU A 36 -10.50 -7.25 1.94
N GLU A 37 -10.46 -8.57 1.84
CA GLU A 37 -9.23 -9.32 1.60
C GLU A 37 -8.65 -8.95 0.25
N ALA A 38 -9.41 -8.79 -0.82
CA ALA A 38 -8.91 -8.34 -2.12
C ALA A 38 -8.43 -6.87 -2.11
N LEU A 39 -9.02 -6.00 -1.29
CA LEU A 39 -8.51 -4.65 -1.06
C LEU A 39 -7.15 -4.67 -0.34
N LEU A 40 -6.92 -5.66 0.52
CA LEU A 40 -5.70 -5.85 1.30
C LEU A 40 -4.69 -6.78 0.61
N ALA A 41 -5.14 -7.65 -0.29
CA ALA A 41 -4.38 -8.70 -0.96
C ALA A 41 -3.90 -8.21 -2.32
N GLY A 42 -2.59 -8.21 -2.50
CA GLY A 42 -1.95 -7.72 -3.72
C GLY A 42 -0.85 -6.72 -3.44
N TRP A 43 -0.79 -6.17 -2.22
CA TRP A 43 0.38 -5.44 -1.74
C TRP A 43 1.44 -6.41 -1.25
N ILE A 44 2.63 -6.32 -1.82
CA ILE A 44 3.80 -7.13 -1.53
C ILE A 44 4.72 -6.29 -0.65
N SER A 45 5.18 -6.84 0.48
CA SER A 45 6.15 -6.16 1.34
C SER A 45 7.49 -6.01 0.62
N VAL A 46 8.11 -4.84 0.72
CA VAL A 46 9.46 -4.62 0.17
C VAL A 46 10.53 -5.50 0.82
N ASP A 47 10.28 -5.95 2.06
CA ASP A 47 11.16 -6.87 2.80
C ASP A 47 11.00 -8.33 2.32
N GLU A 48 9.83 -8.68 1.77
CA GLU A 48 9.56 -10.00 1.20
C GLU A 48 10.13 -10.10 -0.22
N GLN A 49 9.82 -9.11 -1.05
CA GLN A 49 10.22 -9.09 -2.44
C GLN A 49 10.27 -7.66 -2.95
N LEU A 50 11.31 -7.34 -3.74
CA LEU A 50 11.39 -6.10 -4.49
C LEU A 50 10.86 -6.29 -5.92
N PRO A 51 10.24 -5.25 -6.53
CA PRO A 51 9.83 -5.28 -7.93
C PRO A 51 11.04 -5.27 -8.86
N THR A 52 10.80 -5.49 -10.15
CA THR A 52 11.86 -5.41 -11.16
C THR A 52 12.42 -3.98 -11.21
N LYS A 53 13.74 -3.86 -11.29
CA LYS A 53 14.40 -2.55 -11.40
C LYS A 53 13.92 -1.82 -12.66
N GLY A 54 13.49 -0.58 -12.50
CA GLY A 54 12.96 0.26 -13.59
C GLY A 54 11.53 -0.04 -14.01
N GLU A 55 10.83 -0.97 -13.35
CA GLU A 55 9.40 -1.21 -13.57
C GLU A 55 8.57 -0.21 -12.76
N ASP A 56 7.59 0.43 -13.41
CA ASP A 56 6.63 1.29 -12.74
C ASP A 56 5.63 0.46 -11.93
N VAL A 57 5.57 0.73 -10.63
CA VAL A 57 4.70 0.04 -9.68
C VAL A 57 3.95 1.04 -8.82
N GLN A 58 2.81 0.62 -8.25
CA GLN A 58 2.16 1.40 -7.21
C GLN A 58 2.84 1.09 -5.88
N VAL A 59 3.22 2.12 -5.13
CA VAL A 59 3.90 1.99 -3.83
C VAL A 59 3.09 2.65 -2.72
N TYR A 60 3.27 2.14 -1.51
CA TYR A 60 2.65 2.67 -0.29
C TYR A 60 3.71 2.99 0.76
N CYS A 61 3.69 4.23 1.26
CA CYS A 61 4.56 4.72 2.32
C CYS A 61 3.78 4.76 3.63
N SER A 62 4.13 3.91 4.61
CA SER A 62 3.35 3.78 5.85
C SER A 62 3.52 4.96 6.81
N ASP A 63 4.64 5.67 6.71
CA ASP A 63 4.95 6.86 7.50
C ASP A 63 4.05 8.04 7.13
N THR A 64 3.90 8.34 5.83
CA THR A 64 3.03 9.42 5.33
C THR A 64 1.61 8.95 5.02
N ARG A 65 1.40 7.64 4.94
CA ARG A 65 0.16 6.99 4.46
C ARG A 65 -0.21 7.37 3.03
N GLU A 66 0.80 7.70 2.23
CA GLU A 66 0.62 8.08 0.83
C GLU A 66 0.74 6.87 -0.10
N GLN A 67 0.02 6.95 -1.22
CA GLN A 67 0.14 6.04 -2.35
C GLN A 67 0.54 6.82 -3.59
N LEU A 68 1.50 6.28 -4.33
CA LEU A 68 2.04 6.93 -5.52
C LEU A 68 2.59 5.89 -6.50
N VAL A 69 2.91 6.31 -7.71
CA VAL A 69 3.58 5.47 -8.71
C VAL A 69 5.07 5.77 -8.65
N ALA A 70 5.89 4.73 -8.55
CA ALA A 70 7.34 4.84 -8.49
C ALA A 70 7.99 3.61 -9.12
N PHE A 71 9.29 3.71 -9.41
CA PHE A 71 10.09 2.56 -9.86
C PHE A 71 11.32 2.37 -8.97
N LEU A 72 11.76 1.12 -8.85
CA LEU A 72 12.95 0.77 -8.08
C LEU A 72 14.21 1.23 -8.82
N VAL A 73 15.04 2.06 -8.16
CA VAL A 73 16.32 2.52 -8.71
C VAL A 73 17.46 1.62 -8.24
N THR A 74 17.60 1.44 -6.93
CA THR A 74 18.63 0.59 -6.31
C THR A 74 18.29 0.32 -4.84
N ASN A 75 18.58 -0.90 -4.35
CA ASN A 75 18.57 -1.27 -2.93
C ASN A 75 17.41 -0.67 -2.10
N GLY A 76 16.17 -0.90 -2.53
CA GLY A 76 14.96 -0.44 -1.80
C GLY A 76 14.64 1.05 -1.93
N ARG A 77 15.38 1.83 -2.73
CA ARG A 77 15.04 3.22 -3.04
C ARG A 77 14.18 3.32 -4.29
N PHE A 78 13.05 4.00 -4.13
CA PHE A 78 12.08 4.19 -5.20
C PHE A 78 12.06 5.65 -5.64
N GLN A 79 12.02 5.90 -6.95
CA GLN A 79 11.91 7.24 -7.52
C GLN A 79 10.52 7.43 -8.11
N PHE A 80 9.88 8.56 -7.80
CA PHE A 80 8.53 8.88 -8.28
C PHE A 80 8.44 10.18 -9.07
N GLY A 81 9.54 10.95 -9.15
CA GLY A 81 9.56 12.18 -9.90
C GLY A 81 10.95 12.79 -10.01
N THR A 82 11.03 13.85 -10.81
CA THR A 82 12.22 14.68 -10.98
C THR A 82 11.83 16.14 -10.90
N TYR A 83 12.73 17.00 -10.43
CA TYR A 83 12.52 18.44 -10.40
C TYR A 83 13.76 19.18 -10.92
N PRO A 84 13.60 20.32 -11.62
CA PRO A 84 14.74 21.08 -12.09
C PRO A 84 15.45 21.74 -10.90
N VAL A 85 16.76 21.53 -10.78
CA VAL A 85 17.59 22.23 -9.78
C VAL A 85 18.17 23.50 -10.40
N ASN A 86 18.60 23.43 -11.65
CA ASN A 86 19.02 24.57 -12.48
C ASN A 86 18.87 24.19 -13.97
N SER A 87 19.41 25.01 -14.88
CA SER A 87 19.33 24.79 -16.33
C SER A 87 20.04 23.53 -16.83
N GLU A 88 20.93 22.93 -16.03
CA GLU A 88 21.78 21.80 -16.44
C GLU A 88 21.49 20.52 -15.64
N PHE A 89 20.92 20.62 -14.44
CA PHE A 89 20.75 19.50 -13.52
C PHE A 89 19.31 19.33 -13.05
N ASN A 90 18.85 18.07 -13.05
CA ASN A 90 17.59 17.65 -12.47
C ASN A 90 17.85 16.87 -11.18
N GLY A 91 17.11 17.21 -10.13
CA GLY A 91 17.02 16.44 -8.89
C GLY A 91 16.01 15.31 -9.03
N VAL A 92 16.12 14.31 -8.16
CA VAL A 92 15.22 13.15 -8.10
C VAL A 92 14.44 13.18 -6.79
N LEU A 93 13.15 12.83 -6.87
CA LEU A 93 12.31 12.63 -5.69
C LEU A 93 12.24 11.14 -5.38
N LEU A 94 12.65 10.79 -4.16
CA LEU A 94 12.71 9.41 -3.68
C LEU A 94 11.73 9.18 -2.55
N CYS A 95 11.25 7.95 -2.43
CA CYS A 95 10.47 7.48 -1.29
C CYS A 95 11.00 6.14 -0.78
N ASN A 96 10.67 5.84 0.48
CA ASN A 96 10.97 4.57 1.15
C ASN A 96 9.64 3.85 1.47
N PRO A 97 9.03 3.19 0.47
CA PRO A 97 7.77 2.51 0.67
C PRO A 97 7.94 1.26 1.52
N THR A 98 6.86 0.82 2.17
CA THR A 98 6.81 -0.47 2.87
C THR A 98 6.20 -1.57 2.02
N HIS A 99 5.33 -1.19 1.08
CA HIS A 99 4.65 -2.15 0.21
C HIS A 99 4.59 -1.64 -1.22
N TRP A 100 4.52 -2.56 -2.17
CA TRP A 100 4.31 -2.26 -3.58
C TRP A 100 3.33 -3.25 -4.21
N LYS A 101 2.78 -2.89 -5.37
CA LYS A 101 2.01 -3.81 -6.21
C LYS A 101 2.15 -3.44 -7.69
N PRO A 102 1.99 -4.40 -8.62
CA PRO A 102 1.99 -4.09 -10.04
C PRO A 102 0.87 -3.10 -10.40
N LEU A 103 1.12 -2.26 -11.40
CA LEU A 103 0.10 -1.38 -11.95
C LEU A 103 -1.03 -2.18 -12.59
N ALA A 104 -2.26 -1.68 -12.46
CA ALA A 104 -3.40 -2.25 -13.18
C ALA A 104 -3.18 -2.13 -14.69
N ALA A 105 -3.72 -3.07 -15.45
CA ALA A 105 -3.74 -2.98 -16.89
C ALA A 105 -4.40 -1.65 -17.33
N PRO A 106 -3.90 -1.00 -18.39
CA PRO A 106 -4.54 0.19 -18.92
C PRO A 106 -6.00 -0.11 -19.32
N PRO A 107 -6.91 0.86 -19.21
CA PRO A 107 -8.30 0.67 -19.62
C PRO A 107 -8.38 0.27 -21.10
N ALA A 108 -9.22 -0.72 -21.40
CA ALA A 108 -9.51 -1.11 -22.77
C ALA A 108 -10.50 -0.10 -23.40
N ASN A 109 -10.24 0.29 -24.65
CA ASN A 109 -11.10 1.17 -25.45
C ASN A 109 -12.31 0.43 -26.03
#